data_AF-A0A7X8M759-F1
#
_entry.id   AF-A0A7X8M759-F1
#
_cell.length_a   1.000
_cell.length_b   1.000
_cell.length_c   1.000
_cell.angle_alpha   90.00
_cell.angle_beta   90.00
_cell.angle_gamma   90.00
#
_symmetry.space_group_name_H-M   'P 1'
#
loop_
_entity.id
_entity.type
_entity.pdbx_description
1 polymer ?
#
loop_
_entity_poly.entity_id
_entity_poly.type
_entity_poly.pdbx_seq_one_letter_code
_entity_poly.pdbx_strand_id
1 'polypeptide(L)'
;MADLKKLKKAAIEIFWKEKEQPRLEPIGLDPTLSPLSSVATASPASAPVIQPAAAPVEVDQAFYQAVEAELNKAMDTDAAEFYNQMAVINEKFPNLDEPTRYQLAFHAAQTAVKARGVTLTFAGLLKTLDRLDQVLDVEKREFKLQNEQGYQANLGQVRRKSQEIGEGIQARESRLQAIEKELESFIAARNAEKKKLEEERSQLISQRVVVESEINQLERKKGEREVRFNAALDAHQRRLNQLRQNLQMHLKSVK
;
A
#
# COMPACT_ATOMS: atom_id res chain seq x y z
N MET A 1 -31.92 8.26 14.24
CA MET A 1 -31.12 9.50 14.04
C MET A 1 -29.66 9.34 14.46
N ALA A 2 -29.36 8.84 15.67
CA ALA A 2 -27.98 8.78 16.18
C ALA A 2 -27.03 7.86 15.36
N ASP A 3 -27.49 6.67 14.97
CA ASP A 3 -26.59 5.65 14.39
C ASP A 3 -26.15 5.95 12.96
N LEU A 4 -26.97 6.69 12.20
CA LEU A 4 -26.59 7.16 10.86
C LEU A 4 -25.45 8.21 10.92
N LYS A 5 -25.41 9.01 12.00
CA LYS A 5 -24.29 9.93 12.26
C LYS A 5 -23.03 9.15 12.66
N LYS A 6 -23.14 8.09 13.47
CA LYS A 6 -22.01 7.20 13.81
C LYS A 6 -21.42 6.52 12.57
N LEU A 7 -22.28 5.98 11.68
CA LEU A 7 -21.82 5.32 10.46
C LEU A 7 -21.10 6.29 9.51
N LYS A 8 -21.66 7.50 9.28
CA LYS A 8 -20.99 8.54 8.48
C LYS A 8 -19.67 8.99 9.13
N LYS A 9 -19.61 9.12 10.46
CA LYS A 9 -18.37 9.50 11.14
C LYS A 9 -17.29 8.43 10.99
N ALA A 10 -17.62 7.15 11.18
CA ALA A 10 -16.69 6.03 11.00
C ALA A 10 -16.16 5.92 9.55
N ALA A 11 -17.03 6.09 8.55
CA ALA A 11 -16.60 6.08 7.14
C ALA A 11 -15.61 7.21 6.80
N ILE A 12 -15.86 8.43 7.31
CA ILE A 12 -14.98 9.59 7.10
C ILE A 12 -13.66 9.41 7.88
N GLU A 13 -13.72 8.89 9.10
CA GLU A 13 -12.54 8.74 9.98
C GLU A 13 -11.59 7.62 9.54
N ILE A 14 -12.06 6.64 8.74
CA ILE A 14 -11.21 5.62 8.11
C ILE A 14 -10.57 6.16 6.83
N PHE A 15 -11.27 6.99 6.05
CA PHE A 15 -10.81 7.42 4.71
C PHE A 15 -9.90 8.66 4.71
N TRP A 16 -9.92 9.47 5.78
CA TRP A 16 -9.18 10.74 5.85
C TRP A 16 -8.08 10.81 6.92
N LYS A 17 -7.71 9.68 7.54
CA LYS A 17 -6.69 9.64 8.61
C LYS A 17 -5.23 9.59 8.13
N GLU A 18 -4.99 9.88 6.85
CA GLU A 18 -3.65 9.94 6.24
C GLU A 18 -3.38 11.35 5.66
N LYS A 19 -3.62 12.38 6.48
CA LYS A 19 -3.23 13.77 6.13
C LYS A 19 -2.74 14.61 7.32
N GLU A 20 -2.02 13.98 8.25
CA GLU A 20 -1.20 14.70 9.23
C GLU A 20 0.22 14.11 9.31
N GLN A 21 1.18 14.88 8.79
CA GLN A 21 2.59 14.86 9.19
C GLN A 21 3.11 16.31 9.12
N PRO A 22 4.16 16.69 9.89
CA PRO A 22 4.78 15.97 11.00
C PRO A 22 4.84 16.82 12.30
N ARG A 23 5.01 16.17 13.46
CA ARG A 23 5.70 16.79 14.61
C ARG A 23 6.71 15.81 15.22
N LEU A 24 7.87 16.37 15.53
CA LEU A 24 9.02 15.70 16.13
C LEU A 24 8.91 15.66 17.66
N GLU A 25 9.85 14.91 18.27
CA GLU A 25 10.17 14.81 19.70
C GLU A 25 9.30 13.85 20.56
N PRO A 26 9.85 13.34 21.69
CA PRO A 26 11.07 12.53 21.71
C PRO A 26 10.88 11.20 22.48
N ILE A 27 11.78 10.23 22.28
CA ILE A 27 11.67 8.90 22.90
C ILE A 27 12.04 8.97 24.38
N GLY A 28 11.02 8.94 25.26
CA GLY A 28 11.18 8.66 26.68
C GLY A 28 11.17 7.15 26.96
N LEU A 29 12.25 6.65 27.55
CA LEU A 29 12.36 5.28 28.04
C LEU A 29 11.63 5.14 29.38
N ASP A 30 10.92 4.03 29.59
CA ASP A 30 10.70 3.47 30.93
C ASP A 30 10.72 1.93 30.84
N PRO A 31 11.54 1.21 31.65
CA PRO A 31 11.71 -0.24 31.56
C PRO A 31 10.84 -0.99 32.57
N THR A 32 10.89 -2.33 32.49
CA THR A 32 10.19 -3.31 33.37
C THR A 32 8.67 -3.39 33.10
N LEU A 33 8.03 -4.56 33.02
CA LEU A 33 8.36 -5.87 33.61
C LEU A 33 8.19 -7.03 32.61
N SER A 34 9.24 -7.85 32.52
CA SER A 34 9.19 -9.28 32.17
C SER A 34 9.67 -10.06 33.43
N PRO A 35 9.72 -11.41 33.48
CA PRO A 35 9.26 -12.43 32.53
C PRO A 35 8.46 -13.59 33.18
N LEU A 36 8.03 -14.57 32.39
CA LEU A 36 8.23 -15.98 32.74
C LEU A 36 8.73 -16.75 31.52
N SER A 37 9.94 -17.32 31.63
CA SER A 37 10.57 -18.26 30.69
C SER A 37 9.98 -19.68 30.90
N SER A 38 10.33 -20.76 30.19
CA SER A 38 11.43 -21.11 29.27
C SER A 38 10.95 -22.33 28.42
N VAL A 39 11.57 -22.77 27.32
CA VAL A 39 12.93 -23.32 27.15
C VAL A 39 13.33 -23.37 25.65
N ALA A 40 14.57 -22.94 25.34
CA ALA A 40 15.55 -23.37 24.30
C ALA A 40 15.08 -24.03 22.96
N THR A 41 15.67 -23.84 21.78
CA THR A 41 16.91 -23.15 21.28
C THR A 41 16.83 -23.13 19.73
N ALA A 42 17.53 -22.32 18.93
CA ALA A 42 18.52 -21.24 19.13
C ALA A 42 18.46 -20.21 17.96
N SER A 43 19.37 -19.22 17.95
CA SER A 43 19.78 -18.32 16.86
C SER A 43 18.77 -17.98 15.72
N PRO A 44 18.10 -16.82 15.77
CA PRO A 44 17.34 -16.28 14.65
C PRO A 44 18.23 -15.48 13.67
N ALA A 45 17.86 -15.51 12.39
CA ALA A 45 18.44 -14.63 11.37
C ALA A 45 17.84 -13.21 11.48
N SER A 46 18.70 -12.19 11.59
CA SER A 46 18.27 -10.80 11.57
C SER A 46 18.01 -10.34 10.13
N ALA A 47 16.79 -9.88 9.85
CA ALA A 47 16.50 -9.10 8.65
C ALA A 47 17.27 -7.76 8.70
N PRO A 48 17.79 -7.24 7.57
CA PRO A 48 18.67 -6.08 7.58
C PRO A 48 17.89 -4.80 7.85
N VAL A 49 18.37 -4.03 8.85
CA VAL A 49 17.92 -2.66 9.10
C VAL A 49 18.53 -1.73 8.05
N ILE A 50 17.69 -0.90 7.44
CA ILE A 50 18.11 0.12 6.47
C ILE A 50 18.95 1.17 7.19
N GLN A 51 20.26 1.16 6.94
CA GLN A 51 21.13 2.30 7.24
C GLN A 51 21.13 3.27 6.06
N PRO A 52 21.02 4.60 6.28
CA PRO A 52 21.54 5.58 5.35
C PRO A 52 23.07 5.65 5.53
N ALA A 53 23.75 4.52 5.34
CA ALA A 53 25.20 4.50 5.25
C ALA A 53 25.60 5.15 3.93
N ALA A 54 26.58 6.06 3.97
CA ALA A 54 27.16 6.62 2.76
C ALA A 54 27.56 5.47 1.84
N ALA A 55 27.08 5.48 0.60
CA ALA A 55 27.48 4.48 -0.38
C ALA A 55 29.02 4.50 -0.42
N PRO A 56 29.70 3.36 -0.16
CA PRO A 56 31.08 3.27 -0.60
C PRO A 56 31.03 3.54 -2.10
N VAL A 57 31.93 4.39 -2.59
CA VAL A 57 32.11 4.50 -4.04
C VAL A 57 32.73 3.18 -4.46
N GLU A 58 31.89 2.19 -4.76
CA GLU A 58 32.24 1.04 -5.58
C GLU A 58 32.50 1.59 -6.98
N VAL A 59 33.68 2.19 -7.10
CA VAL A 59 34.37 2.53 -8.33
C VAL A 59 34.26 1.31 -9.24
N ASP A 60 33.53 1.44 -10.36
CA ASP A 60 33.07 0.32 -11.18
C ASP A 60 34.25 -0.57 -11.62
N GLN A 61 34.54 -1.61 -10.84
CA GLN A 61 35.81 -2.30 -10.92
C GLN A 61 35.99 -3.04 -12.25
N ALA A 62 34.87 -3.39 -12.91
CA ALA A 62 34.86 -3.95 -14.26
C ALA A 62 35.25 -2.90 -15.31
N PHE A 63 34.79 -1.65 -15.19
CA PHE A 63 35.21 -0.56 -16.07
C PHE A 63 36.72 -0.29 -15.96
N TYR A 64 37.27 -0.19 -14.75
CA TYR A 64 38.71 0.05 -14.58
C TYR A 64 39.56 -1.11 -15.09
N GLN A 65 39.15 -2.36 -14.87
CA GLN A 65 39.82 -3.53 -15.45
C GLN A 65 39.77 -3.55 -16.99
N ALA A 66 38.69 -3.05 -17.61
CA ALA A 66 38.60 -2.93 -19.06
C ALA A 66 39.56 -1.87 -19.62
N VAL A 67 39.64 -0.70 -18.98
CA VAL A 67 40.59 0.36 -19.35
C VAL A 67 42.05 -0.11 -19.15
N GLU A 68 42.35 -0.79 -18.04
CA GLU A 68 43.67 -1.41 -17.82
C GLU A 68 44.01 -2.46 -18.88
N ALA A 69 43.04 -3.24 -19.36
CA ALA A 69 43.25 -4.21 -20.44
C ALA A 69 43.59 -3.54 -21.77
N GLU A 70 42.91 -2.46 -22.16
CA GLU A 70 43.23 -1.72 -23.38
C GLU A 70 44.57 -0.97 -23.30
N LEU A 71 44.92 -0.42 -22.14
CA LEU A 71 46.26 0.15 -21.91
C LEU A 71 47.37 -0.90 -22.05
N ASN A 72 47.20 -2.07 -21.42
CA ASN A 72 48.16 -3.17 -21.54
C ASN A 72 48.26 -3.71 -22.98
N LYS A 73 47.19 -3.65 -23.77
CA LYS A 73 47.14 -4.02 -25.19
C LYS A 73 47.76 -2.98 -26.12
N ALA A 74 47.80 -1.71 -25.70
CA ALA A 74 48.45 -0.62 -26.43
C ALA A 74 49.95 -0.44 -26.08
N MET A 75 50.40 -0.99 -24.95
CA MET A 75 51.79 -0.96 -24.51
C MET A 75 52.66 -1.94 -25.31
N ASP A 76 53.74 -1.44 -25.89
CA ASP A 76 54.70 -2.27 -26.62
C ASP A 76 55.54 -3.11 -25.63
N THR A 77 55.85 -4.36 -25.96
CA THR A 77 56.52 -5.32 -25.04
C THR A 77 57.88 -4.85 -24.53
N ASP A 78 58.60 -4.05 -25.31
CA ASP A 78 59.90 -3.49 -24.91
C ASP A 78 59.75 -2.32 -23.92
N ALA A 79 58.61 -1.61 -24.01
CA ALA A 79 58.25 -0.54 -23.09
C ALA A 79 57.66 -1.08 -21.78
N ALA A 80 56.88 -2.17 -21.83
CA ALA A 80 56.44 -2.90 -20.64
C ALA A 80 57.63 -3.27 -19.73
N GLU A 81 58.74 -3.68 -20.34
CA GLU A 81 59.97 -4.04 -19.64
C GLU A 81 60.62 -2.85 -18.90
N PHE A 82 60.43 -1.61 -19.38
CA PHE A 82 60.83 -0.41 -18.64
C PHE A 82 59.98 -0.19 -17.39
N TYR A 83 58.65 -0.30 -17.49
CA TYR A 83 57.76 -0.17 -16.32
C TYR A 83 58.01 -1.28 -15.29
N ASN A 84 58.23 -2.52 -15.75
CA ASN A 84 58.59 -3.65 -14.90
C ASN A 84 59.90 -3.41 -14.13
N GLN A 85 60.95 -2.91 -14.79
CA GLN A 85 62.21 -2.56 -14.09
C GLN A 85 62.03 -1.34 -13.18
N MET A 86 61.22 -0.35 -13.57
CA MET A 86 60.95 0.83 -12.76
C MET A 86 60.21 0.48 -11.46
N ALA A 87 59.23 -0.42 -11.50
CA ALA A 87 58.55 -0.94 -10.31
C ALA A 87 59.55 -1.63 -9.36
N VAL A 88 60.36 -2.57 -9.88
CA VAL A 88 61.38 -3.29 -9.11
C VAL A 88 62.44 -2.34 -8.51
N ILE A 89 62.79 -1.25 -9.20
CA ILE A 89 63.74 -0.24 -8.69
C ILE A 89 63.08 0.67 -7.65
N ASN A 90 61.83 1.05 -7.82
CA ASN A 90 61.08 1.82 -6.80
C ASN A 90 60.94 1.03 -5.49
N GLU A 91 60.68 -0.29 -5.56
CA GLU A 91 60.62 -1.17 -4.39
C GLU A 91 61.98 -1.38 -3.72
N LYS A 92 63.03 -1.64 -4.49
CA LYS A 92 64.38 -1.95 -3.95
C LYS A 92 65.15 -0.71 -3.51
N PHE A 93 64.84 0.45 -4.10
CA PHE A 93 65.57 1.70 -3.91
C PHE A 93 64.62 2.90 -3.69
N PRO A 94 63.75 2.86 -2.66
CA PRO A 94 62.77 3.94 -2.41
C PRO A 94 63.43 5.27 -2.03
N ASN A 95 64.66 5.23 -1.48
CA ASN A 95 65.42 6.40 -1.02
C ASN A 95 66.26 7.07 -2.13
N LEU A 96 66.31 6.51 -3.33
CA LEU A 96 67.02 7.08 -4.47
C LEU A 96 66.21 8.22 -5.11
N ASP A 97 66.89 9.24 -5.63
CA ASP A 97 66.25 10.34 -6.32
C ASP A 97 65.57 9.88 -7.62
N GLU A 98 64.47 10.53 -7.95
CA GLU A 98 63.62 10.16 -9.07
C GLU A 98 64.34 10.14 -10.43
N PRO A 99 65.17 11.13 -10.82
CA PRO A 99 65.96 11.06 -12.05
C PRO A 99 66.88 9.84 -12.13
N THR A 100 67.59 9.53 -11.04
CA THR A 100 68.51 8.37 -11.01
C THR A 100 67.74 7.04 -11.07
N ARG A 101 66.55 6.94 -10.47
CA ARG A 101 65.68 5.75 -10.63
C ARG A 101 65.26 5.54 -12.09
N TYR A 102 64.83 6.59 -12.79
CA TYR A 102 64.47 6.48 -14.22
C TYR A 102 65.67 6.09 -15.10
N GLN A 103 66.87 6.62 -14.83
CA GLN A 103 68.08 6.25 -15.56
C GLN A 103 68.47 4.78 -15.33
N LEU A 104 68.40 4.32 -14.07
CA LEU A 104 68.65 2.92 -13.71
C LEU A 104 67.63 1.98 -14.36
N ALA A 105 66.34 2.34 -14.35
CA ALA A 105 65.27 1.54 -14.97
C ALA A 105 65.42 1.47 -16.49
N PHE A 106 65.76 2.58 -17.14
CA PHE A 106 66.02 2.62 -18.57
C PHE A 106 67.22 1.73 -18.94
N HIS A 107 68.32 1.81 -18.20
CA HIS A 107 69.51 1.00 -18.46
C HIS A 107 69.27 -0.51 -18.18
N ALA A 108 68.56 -0.84 -17.09
CA ALA A 108 68.19 -2.21 -16.76
C ALA A 108 67.27 -2.82 -17.83
N ALA A 109 66.22 -2.09 -18.23
CA ALA A 109 65.29 -2.52 -19.27
C ALA A 109 65.97 -2.64 -20.64
N GLN A 110 66.81 -1.68 -21.02
CA GLN A 110 67.58 -1.77 -22.26
C GLN A 110 68.51 -2.98 -22.25
N THR A 111 69.10 -3.35 -21.11
CA THR A 111 69.92 -4.56 -20.97
C THR A 111 69.09 -5.85 -21.10
N ALA A 112 67.91 -5.90 -20.46
CA ALA A 112 67.00 -7.03 -20.54
C ALA A 112 66.44 -7.25 -21.96
N VAL A 113 66.06 -6.18 -22.65
CA VAL A 113 65.51 -6.21 -24.01
C VAL A 113 66.60 -6.53 -25.06
N LYS A 114 67.84 -6.05 -24.85
CA LYS A 114 69.01 -6.43 -25.69
C LYS A 114 69.25 -7.94 -25.72
N ALA A 115 69.01 -8.66 -24.62
CA ALA A 115 69.13 -10.12 -24.57
C ALA A 115 68.14 -10.85 -25.50
N ARG A 116 67.07 -10.17 -25.97
CA ARG A 116 66.09 -10.67 -26.94
C ARG A 116 66.33 -10.16 -28.37
N GLY A 117 67.46 -9.49 -28.62
CA GLY A 117 67.82 -8.95 -29.94
C GLY A 117 67.14 -7.61 -30.30
N VAL A 118 66.45 -6.97 -29.36
CA VAL A 118 65.74 -5.71 -29.57
C VAL A 118 66.43 -4.56 -28.84
N THR A 119 66.30 -3.32 -29.32
CA THR A 119 66.92 -2.14 -28.70
C THR A 119 65.86 -1.18 -28.19
N LEU A 120 65.69 -1.11 -26.87
CA LEU A 120 64.89 -0.08 -26.23
C LEU A 120 65.55 1.30 -26.47
N THR A 121 64.76 2.26 -26.96
CA THR A 121 65.18 3.64 -27.22
C THR A 121 64.26 4.62 -26.51
N PHE A 122 64.80 5.79 -26.13
CA PHE A 122 64.01 6.86 -25.51
C PHE A 122 62.88 7.36 -26.42
N ALA A 123 63.14 7.48 -27.73
CA ALA A 123 62.12 7.84 -28.72
C ALA A 123 61.02 6.77 -28.84
N GLY A 124 61.36 5.48 -28.67
CA GLY A 124 60.38 4.39 -28.60
C GLY A 124 59.49 4.48 -27.36
N LEU A 125 60.07 4.73 -26.18
CA LEU A 125 59.31 4.94 -24.95
C LEU A 125 58.37 6.16 -25.03
N LEU A 126 58.87 7.30 -25.52
CA LEU A 126 58.02 8.48 -25.74
C LEU A 126 56.86 8.18 -26.70
N LYS A 127 57.13 7.49 -27.81
CA LYS A 127 56.08 7.10 -28.76
C LYS A 127 55.06 6.13 -28.14
N THR A 128 55.48 5.27 -27.21
CA THR A 128 54.57 4.38 -26.46
C THR A 128 53.71 5.20 -25.49
N LEU A 129 54.30 6.18 -24.79
CA LEU A 129 53.58 7.12 -23.94
C LEU A 129 52.55 7.94 -24.73
N ASP A 130 52.94 8.55 -25.86
CA ASP A 130 52.04 9.29 -26.77
C ASP A 130 50.86 8.42 -27.23
N ARG A 131 51.07 7.12 -27.41
CA ARG A 131 50.04 6.14 -27.79
C ARG A 131 49.12 5.78 -26.62
N LEU A 132 49.68 5.62 -25.42
CA LEU A 132 48.89 5.37 -24.20
C LEU A 132 48.01 6.59 -23.86
N ASP A 133 48.55 7.81 -24.00
CA ASP A 133 47.78 9.05 -23.86
C ASP A 133 46.64 9.11 -24.89
N GLN A 134 46.87 8.74 -26.15
CA GLN A 134 45.81 8.65 -27.17
C GLN A 134 44.72 7.63 -26.81
N VAL A 135 45.07 6.49 -26.22
CA VAL A 135 44.10 5.47 -25.78
C VAL A 135 43.28 6.00 -24.59
N LEU A 136 43.92 6.60 -23.58
CA LEU A 136 43.22 7.26 -22.47
C LEU A 136 42.25 8.33 -22.96
N ASP A 137 42.63 9.08 -23.99
CA ASP A 137 41.82 10.15 -24.55
C ASP A 137 40.63 9.63 -25.38
N VAL A 138 40.72 8.41 -25.95
CA VAL A 138 39.60 7.69 -26.58
C VAL A 138 38.67 7.13 -25.51
N GLU A 139 39.19 6.34 -24.55
CA GLU A 139 38.40 5.77 -23.44
C GLU A 139 37.61 6.84 -22.68
N LYS A 140 38.24 7.99 -22.40
CA LYS A 140 37.60 9.15 -21.75
C LYS A 140 36.48 9.79 -22.59
N ARG A 141 36.54 9.72 -23.92
CA ARG A 141 35.46 10.19 -24.81
C ARG A 141 34.34 9.16 -24.88
N GLU A 142 34.66 7.88 -25.01
CA GLU A 142 33.69 6.80 -25.07
C GLU A 142 32.92 6.67 -23.76
N PHE A 143 33.60 6.68 -22.61
CA PHE A 143 32.97 6.73 -21.28
C PHE A 143 32.00 7.90 -21.15
N LYS A 144 32.40 9.12 -21.54
CA LYS A 144 31.50 10.30 -21.49
C LYS A 144 30.27 10.12 -22.36
N LEU A 145 30.43 9.58 -23.57
CA LEU A 145 29.34 9.34 -24.50
C LEU A 145 28.37 8.27 -23.97
N GLN A 146 28.89 7.13 -23.51
CA GLN A 146 28.10 6.03 -22.96
C GLN A 146 27.39 6.44 -21.67
N ASN A 147 28.07 7.13 -20.76
CA ASN A 147 27.50 7.60 -19.50
C ASN A 147 26.37 8.64 -19.73
N GLU A 148 26.56 9.60 -20.64
CA GLU A 148 25.50 10.56 -20.99
C GLU A 148 24.31 9.85 -21.67
N GLN A 149 24.55 8.95 -22.63
CA GLN A 149 23.48 8.18 -23.28
C GLN A 149 22.71 7.30 -22.28
N GLY A 150 23.42 6.58 -21.41
CA GLY A 150 22.83 5.75 -20.37
C GLY A 150 22.04 6.58 -19.35
N TYR A 151 22.58 7.72 -18.92
CA TYR A 151 21.90 8.66 -18.05
C TYR A 151 20.60 9.18 -18.68
N GLN A 152 20.64 9.68 -19.92
CA GLN A 152 19.46 10.19 -20.62
C GLN A 152 18.41 9.10 -20.88
N ALA A 153 18.83 7.88 -21.23
CA ALA A 153 17.94 6.74 -21.40
C ALA A 153 17.25 6.34 -20.09
N ASN A 154 18.00 6.23 -18.99
CA ASN A 154 17.46 5.92 -17.66
C ASN A 154 16.53 7.03 -17.16
N LEU A 155 16.92 8.29 -17.29
CA LEU A 155 16.11 9.46 -16.95
C LEU A 155 14.80 9.48 -17.76
N GLY A 156 14.87 9.18 -19.06
CA GLY A 156 13.72 9.04 -19.93
C GLY A 156 12.79 7.91 -19.51
N GLN A 157 13.32 6.73 -19.15
CA GLN A 157 12.53 5.60 -18.67
C GLN A 157 11.85 5.91 -17.32
N VAL A 158 12.57 6.51 -16.38
CA VAL A 158 12.02 6.92 -15.07
C VAL A 158 10.93 7.98 -15.24
N ARG A 159 11.13 8.97 -16.13
CA ARG A 159 10.09 9.97 -16.44
C ARG A 159 8.83 9.34 -17.03
N ARG A 160 8.95 8.41 -17.99
CA ARG A 160 7.79 7.69 -18.55
C ARG A 160 7.05 6.88 -17.49
N LYS A 161 7.77 6.07 -16.69
CA LYS A 161 7.17 5.34 -15.55
C LYS A 161 6.45 6.27 -14.57
N SER A 162 7.03 7.44 -14.28
CA SER A 162 6.39 8.44 -13.42
C SER A 162 5.12 9.04 -14.03
N GLN A 163 5.06 9.20 -15.36
CA GLN A 163 3.87 9.66 -16.08
C GLN A 163 2.78 8.59 -16.10
N GLU A 164 3.13 7.35 -16.45
CA GLU A 164 2.24 6.18 -16.44
C GLU A 164 1.61 5.95 -15.04
N ILE A 165 2.41 6.10 -13.97
CA ILE A 165 1.92 6.03 -12.59
C ILE A 165 0.96 7.21 -12.29
N GLY A 166 1.29 8.43 -12.72
CA GLY A 166 0.44 9.60 -12.54
C GLY A 166 -0.93 9.48 -13.23
N GLU A 167 -0.93 9.04 -14.48
CA GLU A 167 -2.15 8.75 -15.25
C GLU A 167 -2.96 7.60 -14.59
N GLY A 168 -2.27 6.56 -14.13
CA GLY A 168 -2.87 5.43 -13.41
C GLY A 168 -3.50 5.82 -12.08
N ILE A 169 -2.94 6.81 -11.36
CA ILE A 169 -3.52 7.38 -10.14
C ILE A 169 -4.79 8.18 -10.50
N GLN A 170 -4.73 9.10 -11.46
CA GLN A 170 -5.89 9.90 -11.89
C GLN A 170 -7.06 9.03 -12.40
N ALA A 171 -6.77 7.96 -13.13
CA ALA A 171 -7.77 6.99 -13.57
C ALA A 171 -8.44 6.27 -12.39
N ARG A 172 -7.68 5.94 -11.32
CA ARG A 172 -8.23 5.34 -10.09
C ARG A 172 -9.06 6.34 -9.29
N GLU A 173 -8.59 7.58 -9.15
CA GLU A 173 -9.31 8.65 -8.46
C GLU A 173 -10.66 8.96 -9.13
N SER A 174 -10.68 9.09 -10.46
CA SER A 174 -11.94 9.32 -11.20
C SER A 174 -12.92 8.14 -11.07
N ARG A 175 -12.41 6.90 -11.03
CA ARG A 175 -13.23 5.71 -10.74
C ARG A 175 -13.77 5.69 -9.30
N LEU A 176 -12.98 6.11 -8.31
CA LEU A 176 -13.45 6.23 -6.93
C LEU A 176 -14.57 7.26 -6.82
N GLN A 177 -14.43 8.44 -7.44
CA GLN A 177 -15.49 9.46 -7.47
C GLN A 177 -16.78 8.97 -8.16
N ALA A 178 -16.68 8.08 -9.16
CA ALA A 178 -17.86 7.45 -9.77
C ALA A 178 -18.56 6.49 -8.78
N ILE A 179 -17.78 5.64 -8.10
CA ILE A 179 -18.28 4.71 -7.07
C ILE A 179 -18.90 5.46 -5.88
N GLU A 180 -18.33 6.59 -5.46
CA GLU A 180 -18.91 7.46 -4.43
C GLU A 180 -20.30 7.97 -4.83
N LYS A 181 -20.47 8.46 -6.06
CA LYS A 181 -21.77 8.91 -6.58
C LYS A 181 -22.79 7.77 -6.67
N GLU A 182 -22.37 6.58 -7.11
CA GLU A 182 -23.21 5.38 -7.11
C GLU A 182 -23.68 5.04 -5.69
N LEU A 183 -22.77 5.01 -4.71
CA LEU A 183 -23.09 4.78 -3.29
C LEU A 183 -24.03 5.84 -2.71
N GLU A 184 -23.84 7.12 -3.03
CA GLU A 184 -24.74 8.20 -2.62
C GLU A 184 -26.16 8.00 -3.18
N SER A 185 -26.27 7.64 -4.47
CA SER A 185 -27.55 7.33 -5.12
C SER A 185 -28.25 6.11 -4.51
N PHE A 186 -27.49 5.06 -4.17
CA PHE A 186 -28.00 3.86 -3.52
C PHE A 186 -28.50 4.16 -2.10
N ILE A 187 -27.77 4.98 -1.34
CA ILE A 187 -28.20 5.46 -0.02
C ILE A 187 -29.47 6.31 -0.12
N ALA A 188 -29.58 7.18 -1.13
CA ALA A 188 -30.78 7.96 -1.38
C ALA A 188 -32.00 7.08 -1.70
N ALA A 189 -31.85 6.12 -2.62
CA ALA A 189 -32.89 5.16 -2.97
C ALA A 189 -33.36 4.33 -1.76
N ARG A 190 -32.41 3.78 -0.99
CA ARG A 190 -32.70 3.02 0.24
C ARG A 190 -33.47 3.86 1.28
N ASN A 191 -33.12 5.14 1.44
CA ASN A 191 -33.82 6.03 2.37
C ASN A 191 -35.25 6.35 1.89
N ALA A 192 -35.46 6.50 0.57
CA ALA A 192 -36.79 6.71 0.00
C ALA A 192 -37.68 5.46 0.16
N GLU A 193 -37.15 4.27 -0.12
CA GLU A 193 -37.85 3.00 0.09
C GLU A 193 -38.20 2.80 1.58
N LYS A 194 -37.24 3.07 2.49
CA LYS A 194 -37.49 3.02 3.93
C LYS A 194 -38.64 3.96 4.34
N LYS A 195 -38.68 5.19 3.81
CA LYS A 195 -39.76 6.15 4.10
C LYS A 195 -41.12 5.61 3.62
N LYS A 196 -41.17 5.01 2.41
CA LYS A 196 -42.37 4.36 1.87
C LYS A 196 -42.87 3.23 2.78
N LEU A 197 -41.96 2.38 3.27
CA LEU A 197 -42.31 1.30 4.21
C LEU A 197 -42.79 1.84 5.58
N GLU A 198 -42.24 2.95 6.08
CA GLU A 198 -42.72 3.62 7.30
C GLU A 198 -44.14 4.21 7.09
N GLU A 199 -44.41 4.80 5.93
CA GLU A 199 -45.73 5.29 5.52
C GLU A 199 -46.75 4.14 5.39
N GLU A 200 -46.44 3.07 4.64
CA GLU A 200 -47.27 1.87 4.51
C GLU A 200 -47.56 1.22 5.87
N ARG A 201 -46.55 1.10 6.74
CA ARG A 201 -46.73 0.62 8.11
C ARG A 201 -47.70 1.50 8.91
N SER A 202 -47.62 2.81 8.77
CA SER A 202 -48.55 3.73 9.46
C SER A 202 -50.00 3.56 8.97
N GLN A 203 -50.20 3.35 7.67
CA GLN A 203 -51.51 3.10 7.08
C GLN A 203 -52.11 1.78 7.58
N LEU A 204 -51.32 0.70 7.59
CA LEU A 204 -51.74 -0.61 8.11
C LEU A 204 -52.09 -0.56 9.61
N ILE A 205 -51.35 0.22 10.41
CA ILE A 205 -51.70 0.45 11.83
C ILE A 205 -53.05 1.18 11.95
N SER A 206 -53.28 2.21 11.13
CA SER A 206 -54.56 2.95 11.12
C SER A 206 -55.73 2.04 10.73
N GLN A 207 -55.59 1.27 9.65
CA GLN A 207 -56.59 0.29 9.20
C GLN A 207 -56.89 -0.75 10.28
N ARG A 208 -55.86 -1.29 10.95
CA ARG A 208 -56.02 -2.23 12.06
C ARG A 208 -56.87 -1.63 13.19
N VAL A 209 -56.61 -0.39 13.60
CA VAL A 209 -57.37 0.28 14.67
C VAL A 209 -58.85 0.46 14.29
N VAL A 210 -59.14 0.79 13.02
CA VAL A 210 -60.52 0.86 12.52
C VAL A 210 -61.22 -0.51 12.63
N VAL A 211 -60.60 -1.57 12.11
CA VAL A 211 -61.15 -2.94 12.15
C VAL A 211 -61.33 -3.43 13.60
N GLU A 212 -60.37 -3.18 14.49
CA GLU A 212 -60.52 -3.48 15.93
C GLU A 212 -61.69 -2.72 16.55
N SER A 213 -61.94 -1.48 16.15
CA SER A 213 -63.11 -0.72 16.62
C SER A 213 -64.44 -1.31 16.10
N GLU A 214 -64.47 -1.82 14.87
CA GLU A 214 -65.65 -2.49 14.29
C GLU A 214 -65.96 -3.81 14.98
N ILE A 215 -64.93 -4.63 15.27
CA ILE A 215 -65.05 -5.86 16.06
C ILE A 215 -65.67 -5.55 17.43
N ASN A 216 -65.12 -4.57 18.15
CA ASN A 216 -65.64 -4.12 19.45
C ASN A 216 -67.11 -3.65 19.37
N GLN A 217 -67.51 -2.99 18.28
CA GLN A 217 -68.91 -2.60 18.07
C GLN A 217 -69.83 -3.81 17.81
N LEU A 218 -69.36 -4.79 17.03
CA LEU A 218 -70.12 -6.02 16.75
C LEU A 218 -70.31 -6.86 18.02
N GLU A 219 -69.29 -6.97 18.87
CA GLU A 219 -69.38 -7.67 20.16
C GLU A 219 -70.38 -6.99 21.10
N ARG A 220 -70.35 -5.65 21.22
CA ARG A 220 -71.34 -4.89 22.00
C ARG A 220 -72.76 -5.11 21.47
N LYS A 221 -72.97 -4.99 20.15
CA LYS A 221 -74.29 -5.22 19.51
C LYS A 221 -74.78 -6.65 19.70
N LYS A 222 -73.89 -7.64 19.68
CA LYS A 222 -74.21 -9.05 20.00
C LYS A 222 -74.71 -9.17 21.44
N GLY A 223 -73.96 -8.65 22.41
CA GLY A 223 -74.34 -8.68 23.83
C GLY A 223 -75.66 -7.96 24.11
N GLU A 224 -75.86 -6.76 23.54
CA GLU A 224 -77.14 -6.04 23.64
C GLU A 224 -78.31 -6.85 23.05
N ARG A 225 -78.12 -7.49 21.89
CA ARG A 225 -79.15 -8.31 21.25
C ARG A 225 -79.51 -9.52 22.11
N GLU A 226 -78.52 -10.16 22.71
CA GLU A 226 -78.70 -11.30 23.62
C GLU A 226 -79.47 -10.91 24.88
N VAL A 227 -79.11 -9.79 25.52
CA VAL A 227 -79.86 -9.25 26.67
C VAL A 227 -81.31 -8.91 26.30
N ARG A 228 -81.54 -8.23 25.18
CA ARG A 228 -82.90 -7.90 24.71
C ARG A 228 -83.73 -9.14 24.39
N PHE A 229 -83.11 -10.17 23.80
CA PHE A 229 -83.77 -11.44 23.48
C PHE A 229 -84.15 -12.22 24.73
N ASN A 230 -83.24 -12.35 25.69
CA ASN A 230 -83.50 -13.03 26.96
C ASN A 230 -84.60 -12.30 27.76
N ALA A 231 -84.57 -10.96 27.82
CA ALA A 231 -85.63 -10.17 28.45
C ALA A 231 -87.01 -10.35 27.78
N ALA A 232 -87.05 -10.53 26.45
CA ALA A 232 -88.29 -10.84 25.72
C ALA A 232 -88.80 -12.26 26.06
N LEU A 233 -87.93 -13.26 26.11
CA LEU A 233 -88.28 -14.62 26.53
C LEU A 233 -88.83 -14.65 27.97
N ASP A 234 -88.15 -13.98 28.91
CA ASP A 234 -88.62 -13.83 30.30
C ASP A 234 -90.01 -13.19 30.37
N ALA A 235 -90.27 -12.15 29.58
CA ALA A 235 -91.57 -11.49 29.52
C ALA A 235 -92.66 -12.43 28.97
N HIS A 236 -92.36 -13.24 27.96
CA HIS A 236 -93.27 -14.27 27.46
C HIS A 236 -93.52 -15.37 28.49
N GLN A 237 -92.48 -15.83 29.20
CA GLN A 237 -92.60 -16.86 30.24
C GLN A 237 -93.42 -16.36 31.45
N ARG A 238 -93.24 -15.11 31.87
CA ARG A 238 -94.10 -14.46 32.88
C ARG A 238 -95.56 -14.41 32.45
N ARG A 239 -95.85 -14.00 31.21
CA ARG A 239 -97.22 -13.97 30.66
C ARG A 239 -97.85 -15.38 30.60
N LEU A 240 -97.10 -16.41 30.20
CA LEU A 240 -97.57 -17.79 30.20
C LEU A 240 -97.86 -18.31 31.62
N ASN A 241 -96.99 -18.00 32.58
CA ASN A 241 -97.20 -18.37 33.99
C ASN A 241 -98.41 -17.65 34.60
N GLN A 242 -98.60 -16.36 34.30
CA GLN A 242 -99.79 -15.60 34.69
C GLN A 242 -101.06 -16.19 34.07
N LEU A 243 -101.06 -16.50 32.77
CA LEU A 243 -102.18 -17.18 32.11
C LEU A 243 -102.50 -18.52 32.77
N ARG A 244 -101.46 -19.33 33.09
CA ARG A 244 -101.61 -20.62 33.78
C ARG A 244 -102.21 -20.46 35.18
N GLN A 245 -101.78 -19.44 35.94
CA GLN A 245 -102.34 -19.10 37.26
C GLN A 245 -103.80 -18.65 37.14
N ASN A 246 -104.13 -17.76 36.21
CA ASN A 246 -105.49 -17.29 35.98
C ASN A 246 -106.42 -18.45 35.58
N LEU A 247 -105.99 -19.33 34.66
CA LEU A 247 -106.75 -20.55 34.31
C LEU A 247 -106.93 -21.46 35.53
N GLN A 248 -105.90 -21.65 36.37
CA GLN A 248 -106.03 -22.42 37.61
C GLN A 248 -106.92 -21.77 38.67
N MET A 249 -107.01 -20.44 38.76
CA MET A 249 -107.91 -19.79 39.71
C MET A 249 -109.37 -19.82 39.23
N HIS A 250 -109.61 -19.59 37.94
CA HIS A 250 -110.97 -19.42 37.40
C HIS A 250 -111.63 -20.72 36.91
N LEU A 251 -110.88 -21.76 36.55
CA LEU A 251 -111.44 -22.99 35.98
C LEU A 251 -111.33 -24.22 36.91
N LYS A 252 -110.49 -24.20 37.93
CA LYS A 252 -110.24 -25.37 38.80
C LYS A 252 -111.40 -25.71 39.75
N SER A 253 -112.34 -24.78 39.95
CA SER A 253 -113.59 -24.98 40.69
C SER A 253 -114.77 -25.36 39.78
N VAL A 254 -114.60 -25.33 38.45
CA VAL A 254 -115.61 -25.76 37.49
C VAL A 254 -115.56 -27.29 37.42
N LYS A 255 -116.61 -27.94 37.96
CA LYS A 255 -116.90 -29.37 37.79
C LYS A 255 -117.90 -29.55 36.66
#